data_AF-A0A3D0MRM1-F1
#
_entry.id   AF-A0A3D0MRM1-F1
#
_cell.length_a   1.000
_cell.length_b   1.000
_cell.length_c   1.000
_cell.angle_alpha   90.00
_cell.angle_beta   90.00
_cell.angle_gamma   90.00
#
_symmetry.space_group_name_H-M   'P 1'
#
loop_
_entity.id
_entity.type
_entity.pdbx_description
1 polymer ?
#
loop_
_entity_poly.entity_id
_entity_poly.type
_entity_poly.pdbx_seq_one_letter_code
_entity_poly.pdbx_strand_id
1 'polypeptide(L)'
;GRYGGDEFLVIFPETEVEDAVIAAERFRQVLTTPNSQGTYTSISVSGGIVKFNGEDTLEAFIHKADILLYNAKNLGKDQISW
;
A
#
# COMPACT_ATOMS: atom_id res chain seq x y z
N GLY A 1 -7.97 -5.99 -4.27
CA GLY A 1 -9.31 -5.64 -4.80
C GLY A 1 -9.62 -4.18 -4.53
N ARG A 2 -10.59 -3.59 -5.24
CA ARG A 2 -11.10 -2.25 -4.95
C ARG A 2 -11.95 -2.31 -3.68
N TYR A 3 -11.58 -1.55 -2.66
CA TYR A 3 -12.24 -1.56 -1.36
C TYR A 3 -13.40 -0.53 -1.32
N GLY A 4 -13.16 0.67 -1.85
CA GLY A 4 -14.17 1.73 -1.97
C GLY A 4 -13.57 2.94 -2.66
N GLY A 5 -14.37 3.72 -3.41
CA GLY A 5 -13.85 4.92 -4.10
C GLY A 5 -12.57 4.64 -4.91
N ASP A 6 -11.50 5.28 -4.50
CA ASP A 6 -10.12 5.23 -5.01
C ASP A 6 -9.16 4.42 -4.10
N GLU A 7 -9.72 3.66 -3.16
CA GLU A 7 -9.01 2.80 -2.20
C GLU A 7 -8.95 1.35 -2.66
N PHE A 8 -7.79 0.74 -2.47
CA PHE A 8 -7.50 -0.64 -2.85
C PHE A 8 -6.86 -1.39 -1.68
N LEU A 9 -7.27 -2.64 -1.49
CA LEU A 9 -6.66 -3.57 -0.54
C LEU A 9 -5.91 -4.65 -1.31
N VAL A 10 -4.67 -4.95 -0.90
CA VAL A 10 -3.86 -6.03 -1.46
C VAL A 10 -3.54 -7.01 -0.34
N ILE A 11 -3.74 -8.30 -0.59
CA ILE A 11 -3.44 -9.37 0.37
C ILE A 11 -2.25 -10.15 -0.19
N PHE A 12 -1.23 -10.32 0.65
CA PHE A 12 -0.05 -11.11 0.36
C PHE A 12 -0.11 -12.41 1.20
N PRO A 13 -0.54 -13.53 0.61
CA PRO A 13 -0.59 -14.80 1.33
C PRO A 13 0.83 -15.28 1.65
N GLU A 14 1.03 -15.86 2.83
CA GLU A 14 2.30 -16.51 3.23
C GLU A 14 3.54 -15.61 3.04
N THR A 15 3.39 -14.31 3.28
CA THR A 15 4.40 -13.30 2.99
C THR A 15 4.78 -12.55 4.26
N GLU A 16 6.08 -12.36 4.49
CA GLU A 16 6.60 -11.53 5.57
C GLU A 16 6.48 -10.02 5.22
N VAL A 17 6.48 -9.16 6.24
CA VAL A 17 6.22 -7.72 6.04
C VAL A 17 7.25 -7.09 5.10
N GLU A 18 8.51 -7.47 5.25
CA GLU A 18 9.63 -6.97 4.46
C GLU A 18 9.44 -7.24 2.96
N ASP A 19 9.00 -8.44 2.61
CA ASP A 19 8.73 -8.83 1.22
C ASP A 19 7.49 -8.11 0.66
N ALA A 20 6.46 -7.93 1.48
CA ALA A 20 5.27 -7.15 1.11
C ALA A 20 5.62 -5.68 0.84
N VAL A 21 6.49 -5.08 1.67
CA VAL A 21 7.01 -3.71 1.49
C VAL A 21 7.78 -3.59 0.18
N ILE A 22 8.66 -4.55 -0.14
CA ILE A 22 9.39 -4.56 -1.41
C ILE A 22 8.42 -4.59 -2.59
N ALA A 23 7.40 -5.45 -2.55
CA ALA A 23 6.40 -5.53 -3.61
C ALA A 23 5.59 -4.22 -3.75
N ALA A 24 5.18 -3.61 -2.63
CA ALA A 24 4.44 -2.35 -2.62
C ALA A 24 5.25 -1.16 -3.12
N GLU A 25 6.53 -1.05 -2.73
CA GLU A 25 7.44 -0.02 -3.25
C GLU A 25 7.66 -0.16 -4.75
N ARG A 26 7.82 -1.40 -5.24
CA ARG A 26 7.90 -1.65 -6.69
C ARG A 26 6.63 -1.18 -7.41
N PHE A 27 5.45 -1.47 -6.87
CA PHE A 27 4.19 -1.00 -7.44
C PHE A 27 4.10 0.53 -7.45
N ARG A 28 4.46 1.19 -6.33
CA ARG A 28 4.48 2.65 -6.22
C ARG A 28 5.42 3.29 -7.25
N GLN A 29 6.63 2.75 -7.39
CA GLN A 29 7.61 3.24 -8.37
C GLN A 29 7.10 3.09 -9.80
N VAL A 30 6.45 1.98 -10.16
CA VAL A 30 5.89 1.78 -11.50
C VAL A 30 4.89 2.88 -11.87
N LEU A 31 4.09 3.36 -10.91
CA LEU A 31 3.12 4.43 -11.15
C LEU A 31 3.77 5.80 -11.35
N THR A 32 4.96 6.03 -10.79
CA THR A 32 5.69 7.30 -10.89
C THR A 32 6.76 7.31 -11.99
N THR A 33 7.09 6.14 -12.55
CA THR A 33 7.97 6.01 -13.72
C THR A 33 7.23 6.25 -15.03
N PRO A 34 7.92 6.75 -16.09
CA PRO A 34 7.31 6.89 -17.39
C PRO A 34 6.98 5.51 -17.98
N ASN A 35 5.84 5.42 -18.67
CA ASN A 35 5.44 4.22 -19.39
C ASN A 35 6.35 3.97 -20.62
N SER A 36 6.08 2.89 -21.37
CA SER A 36 6.86 2.52 -22.56
C SER A 36 6.85 3.56 -23.69
N GLN A 37 5.93 4.53 -23.65
CA GLN A 37 5.86 5.66 -24.60
C GLN A 37 6.58 6.91 -24.07
N GLY A 38 7.20 6.85 -22.91
CA GLY A 38 7.86 8.00 -22.26
C GLY A 38 6.90 8.92 -21.52
N THR A 39 5.63 8.54 -21.37
CA THR A 39 4.61 9.38 -20.72
C THR A 39 4.53 9.05 -19.23
N TYR A 40 4.54 10.09 -18.40
CA TYR A 40 4.33 9.95 -16.96
C TYR A 40 2.84 9.88 -16.63
N THR A 41 2.48 8.95 -15.76
CA THR A 41 1.22 9.00 -15.03
C THR A 41 1.30 10.06 -13.93
N SER A 42 0.33 10.97 -13.86
CA SER A 42 0.27 12.00 -12.81
C SER A 42 -0.30 11.47 -11.49
N ILE A 43 -0.22 10.16 -11.27
CA ILE A 43 -0.79 9.47 -10.11
C ILE A 43 0.34 8.88 -9.28
N SER A 44 0.21 9.02 -7.97
CA SER A 44 1.04 8.32 -6.99
C SER A 44 0.13 7.57 -6.03
N VAL A 45 0.72 6.67 -5.23
CA VAL A 45 -0.01 5.91 -4.23
C VAL A 45 0.70 6.00 -2.89
N SER A 46 -0.07 6.05 -1.82
CA SER A 46 0.41 5.84 -0.45
C SER A 46 -0.20 4.54 0.07
N GLY A 47 0.52 3.83 0.92
CA GLY A 47 0.11 2.52 1.42
C GLY A 47 0.45 2.30 2.88
N GLY A 48 -0.39 1.55 3.57
CA GLY A 48 -0.11 0.99 4.90
C GLY A 48 -0.05 -0.53 4.81
N ILE A 49 0.99 -1.15 5.39
CA ILE A 49 1.19 -2.61 5.37
C ILE A 49 1.21 -3.13 6.80
N VAL A 50 0.50 -4.23 7.04
CA VAL A 50 0.43 -4.88 8.34
C VAL A 50 0.49 -6.39 8.16
N LYS A 51 1.18 -7.09 9.07
CA LYS A 51 1.12 -8.55 9.13
C LYS A 51 -0.12 -8.99 9.90
N PHE A 52 -0.81 -9.99 9.37
CA PHE A 52 -1.88 -10.64 10.11
C PHE A 52 -1.27 -11.52 11.22
N ASN A 53 -1.65 -11.26 12.47
CA ASN A 53 -1.12 -11.98 13.64
C ASN A 53 -1.95 -13.20 14.05
N GLY A 54 -3.10 -13.45 13.40
CA GLY A 54 -4.01 -14.56 13.74
C GLY A 54 -4.95 -14.28 14.92
N GLU A 55 -4.78 -13.16 15.63
CA GLU A 55 -5.56 -12.79 16.82
C GLU A 55 -6.54 -11.66 16.53
N ASP A 56 -6.22 -10.76 15.59
CA ASP A 56 -7.06 -9.63 15.23
C ASP A 56 -8.33 -10.10 14.48
N THR A 57 -9.44 -9.38 14.69
CA THR A 57 -10.57 -9.46 13.74
C THR A 57 -10.17 -8.85 12.40
N LEU A 58 -10.89 -9.18 11.34
CA LEU A 58 -10.65 -8.60 10.02
C LEU A 58 -10.75 -7.07 10.04
N GLU A 59 -11.73 -6.52 10.76
CA GLU A 59 -11.92 -5.07 10.91
C GLU A 59 -10.73 -4.42 11.62
N ALA A 60 -10.28 -5.00 12.72
CA ALA A 60 -9.12 -4.51 13.47
C ALA A 60 -7.84 -4.57 12.61
N PHE A 61 -7.67 -5.63 11.83
CA PHE A 61 -6.55 -5.81 10.93
C PHE A 61 -6.53 -4.74 9.82
N ILE A 62 -7.68 -4.52 9.15
CA ILE A 62 -7.81 -3.47 8.13
C ILE A 62 -7.60 -2.08 8.73
N HIS A 63 -8.12 -1.82 9.94
CA HIS A 63 -7.97 -0.53 10.61
C HIS A 63 -6.51 -0.20 10.92
N LYS A 64 -5.69 -1.19 11.33
CA LYS A 64 -4.24 -0.98 11.52
C LYS A 64 -3.54 -0.58 10.22
N ALA A 65 -3.91 -1.21 9.09
CA ALA A 65 -3.40 -0.84 7.77
C ALA A 65 -3.78 0.61 7.42
N ASP A 66 -5.02 1.01 7.71
CA ASP A 66 -5.53 2.36 7.43
C ASP A 66 -4.80 3.44 8.26
N ILE A 67 -4.51 3.17 9.55
CA ILE A 67 -3.71 4.07 10.39
C ILE A 67 -2.33 4.33 9.78
N LEU A 68 -1.66 3.28 9.28
CA LEU A 68 -0.37 3.41 8.62
C LEU A 68 -0.47 4.15 7.27
N LEU A 69 -1.52 3.89 6.49
CA LEU A 69 -1.82 4.64 5.28
C LEU A 69 -2.02 6.13 5.59
N TYR A 70 -2.74 6.45 6.65
CA TYR A 70 -2.95 7.82 7.10
C TYR A 70 -1.62 8.49 7.51
N ASN A 71 -0.73 7.76 8.19
CA ASN A 71 0.61 8.24 8.50
C ASN A 71 1.42 8.56 7.23
N ALA A 72 1.44 7.65 6.25
CA ALA A 72 2.09 7.89 4.95
C ALA A 72 1.55 9.15 4.25
N LYS A 73 0.23 9.39 4.32
CA LYS A 73 -0.39 10.61 3.77
C LYS A 73 0.08 11.87 4.50
N ASN A 74 0.22 11.82 5.82
CA ASN A 74 0.68 12.96 6.64
C ASN A 74 2.18 13.25 6.46
N LEU A 75 2.99 12.24 6.17
CA LEU A 75 4.43 12.37 5.94
C LEU A 75 4.79 12.86 4.53
N GLY A 76 3.81 13.32 3.74
CA GLY A 76 4.04 13.90 2.41
C GLY A 76 3.48 13.08 1.25
N LYS A 77 2.74 11.99 1.52
CA LYS A 77 2.19 11.06 0.51
C LYS A 77 3.31 10.35 -0.26
N ASP A 78 2.92 9.65 -1.34
CA ASP A 78 3.80 8.88 -2.22
C ASP A 78 4.84 8.00 -1.48
N GLN A 79 4.39 7.28 -0.45
CA GLN A 79 5.23 6.41 0.36
C GLN A 79 4.46 5.26 0.99
N ILE A 80 5.18 4.24 1.44
CA ILE A 80 4.66 3.09 2.18
C ILE A 80 5.02 3.26 3.66
N SER A 81 4.08 2.95 4.57
CA SER A 81 4.32 2.82 6.02
C SER A 81 3.96 1.40 6.46
N TRP A 82 4.76 0.81 7.36
CA TRP A 82 4.61 -0.59 7.80
C TRP A 82 5.09 -0.78 9.24
#